data_AF-A0A158AQL9-F1
#
_entry.id   AF-A0A158AQL9-F1
#
_cell.length_a   1.000
_cell.length_b   1.000
_cell.length_c   1.000
_cell.angle_alpha   90.00
_cell.angle_beta   90.00
_cell.angle_gamma   90.00
#
_symmetry.space_group_name_H-M   'P 1'
#
loop_
_entity.id
_entity.type
_entity.pdbx_description
1 polymer ?
#
loop_
_entity_poly.entity_id
_entity_poly.type
_entity_poly.pdbx_seq_one_letter_code
_entity_poly.pdbx_strand_id
1 'polypeptide(L)'
;MSTNVVSVLNDLVETSKDGEKGFLKAAEDTRDPSLKLLFQNRAQKCAEGARELQDIVARLGGKPETGGSMAGALHRGWVDVKSAVTGHSDHAILAECERGEDAAKKNYREALDKDLPADIRAVVERQYQGVVENHDRIRDLRDQYAAAKS
;
A
#
# COMPACT_ATOMS: atom_id res chain seq x y z
N MET A 1 10.68 -18.23 -19.03
CA MET A 1 10.11 -16.97 -19.55
C MET A 1 10.93 -15.84 -18.96
N SER A 2 11.28 -14.81 -19.73
CA SER A 2 11.96 -13.61 -19.21
C SER A 2 10.98 -12.78 -18.38
N THR A 3 11.40 -12.32 -17.21
CA THR A 3 10.63 -11.37 -16.40
C THR A 3 10.44 -10.07 -17.18
N ASN A 4 9.18 -9.60 -17.31
CA ASN A 4 8.93 -8.23 -17.76
C ASN A 4 9.04 -7.29 -16.56
N VAL A 5 10.23 -6.74 -16.36
CA VAL A 5 10.54 -5.86 -15.21
C VAL A 5 9.62 -4.63 -15.19
N VAL A 6 9.32 -4.04 -16.35
CA VAL A 6 8.41 -2.88 -16.45
C VAL A 6 7.01 -3.23 -15.94
N SER A 7 6.49 -4.40 -16.31
CA SER A 7 5.18 -4.87 -15.83
C SER A 7 5.18 -5.05 -14.31
N VAL A 8 6.22 -5.71 -13.76
CA VAL A 8 6.34 -5.94 -12.32
C VAL A 8 6.38 -4.62 -11.54
N LEU A 9 7.14 -3.64 -12.03
CA LEU A 9 7.22 -2.33 -11.37
C LEU A 9 5.91 -1.56 -11.48
N ASN A 10 5.20 -1.64 -12.62
CA ASN A 10 3.89 -1.01 -12.75
C ASN A 10 2.84 -1.62 -11.82
N ASP A 11 2.88 -2.93 -11.56
CA ASP A 11 2.01 -3.57 -10.55
C ASP A 11 2.27 -3.02 -9.13
N LEU A 12 3.55 -2.73 -8.80
CA LEU A 12 3.92 -2.09 -7.53
C LEU A 12 3.57 -0.60 -7.49
N VAL A 13 3.59 0.10 -8.63
CA VAL A 13 3.08 1.47 -8.74
C VAL A 13 1.58 1.50 -8.44
N GLU A 14 0.79 0.61 -9.03
CA GLU A 14 -0.65 0.49 -8.73
C GLU A 14 -0.88 0.21 -7.24
N THR A 15 -0.15 -0.76 -6.67
CA THR A 15 -0.21 -1.09 -5.24
C THR A 15 0.06 0.14 -4.36
N SER A 16 1.09 0.92 -4.70
CA SER A 16 1.45 2.13 -3.94
C SER A 16 0.43 3.25 -4.13
N LYS A 17 -0.14 3.43 -5.32
CA LYS A 17 -1.21 4.39 -5.61
C LYS A 17 -2.51 4.06 -4.88
N ASP A 18 -2.84 2.77 -4.78
CA ASP A 18 -4.02 2.32 -4.04
C ASP A 18 -3.81 2.51 -2.52
N GLY A 19 -2.61 2.24 -2.01
CA GLY A 19 -2.22 2.59 -0.63
C GLY A 19 -2.32 4.09 -0.34
N GLU A 20 -1.84 4.94 -1.25
CA GLU A 20 -1.96 6.41 -1.14
C GLU A 20 -3.42 6.83 -0.95
N LYS A 21 -4.31 6.40 -1.86
CA LYS A 21 -5.75 6.69 -1.77
C LYS A 21 -6.36 6.12 -0.50
N GLY A 22 -5.93 4.92 -0.10
CA GLY A 22 -6.50 4.24 1.03
C GLY A 22 -6.23 4.92 2.36
N PHE A 23 -4.97 5.32 2.57
CA PHE A 23 -4.59 6.08 3.75
C PHE A 23 -5.15 7.50 3.75
N LEU A 24 -5.27 8.18 2.59
CA LEU A 24 -5.98 9.46 2.54
C LEU A 24 -7.42 9.33 3.02
N LYS A 25 -8.12 8.26 2.58
CA LYS A 25 -9.49 8.01 3.02
C LYS A 25 -9.56 7.70 4.52
N ALA A 26 -8.66 6.87 5.04
CA ALA A 26 -8.56 6.60 6.47
C ALA A 26 -8.32 7.87 7.30
N ALA A 27 -7.50 8.80 6.80
CA ALA A 27 -7.24 10.10 7.43
C ALA A 27 -8.47 11.04 7.44
N GLU A 28 -9.35 10.92 6.45
CA GLU A 28 -10.63 11.65 6.41
C GLU A 28 -11.63 11.11 7.41
N ASP A 29 -11.68 9.78 7.57
CA ASP A 29 -12.74 9.08 8.31
C ASP A 29 -12.44 8.91 9.81
N THR A 30 -11.16 8.92 10.21
CA THR A 30 -10.77 8.80 11.61
C THR A 30 -11.08 10.06 12.42
N ARG A 31 -11.45 9.86 13.70
CA ARG A 31 -11.68 10.95 14.65
C ARG A 31 -10.47 11.23 15.54
N ASP A 32 -9.53 10.30 15.63
CA ASP A 32 -8.31 10.45 16.40
C ASP A 32 -7.28 11.31 15.62
N PRO A 33 -6.86 12.47 16.15
CA PRO A 33 -5.90 13.35 15.48
C PRO A 33 -4.53 12.69 15.22
N SER A 34 -4.10 11.77 16.09
CA SER A 34 -2.84 11.04 15.96
C SER A 34 -2.91 10.02 14.84
N LEU A 35 -4.04 9.31 14.71
CA LEU A 35 -4.28 8.40 13.59
C LEU A 35 -4.39 9.17 12.27
N LYS A 36 -5.03 10.33 12.27
CA LYS A 36 -5.10 11.21 11.10
C LYS A 36 -3.70 11.57 10.59
N LEU A 37 -2.82 12.02 11.48
CA LEU A 37 -1.43 12.36 11.13
C LEU A 37 -0.65 11.12 10.64
N LEU A 38 -0.85 9.97 11.29
CA LEU A 38 -0.24 8.71 10.87
C LEU A 38 -0.64 8.36 9.43
N PHE A 39 -1.95 8.34 9.13
CA PHE A 39 -2.45 7.98 7.81
C PHE A 39 -2.00 8.98 6.74
N GLN A 40 -1.99 10.29 7.02
CA GLN A 40 -1.44 11.28 6.10
C GLN A 40 0.04 11.03 5.78
N ASN A 41 0.84 10.69 6.79
CA ASN A 41 2.25 10.34 6.59
C ASN A 41 2.40 9.07 5.73
N ARG A 42 1.55 8.06 5.95
CA ARG A 42 1.57 6.83 5.14
C ARG A 42 1.15 7.07 3.70
N ALA A 43 0.12 7.87 3.46
CA ALA A 43 -0.26 8.28 2.11
C ALA A 43 0.91 8.96 1.37
N GLN A 44 1.63 9.85 2.05
CA GLN A 44 2.81 10.50 1.48
C GLN A 44 3.92 9.48 1.16
N LYS A 45 4.19 8.51 2.04
CA LYS A 45 5.19 7.45 1.79
C LYS A 45 4.81 6.57 0.60
N CYS A 46 3.54 6.25 0.44
CA CYS A 46 3.02 5.55 -0.72
C CYS A 46 3.21 6.36 -2.02
N ALA A 47 2.95 7.66 -1.99
CA ALA A 47 3.17 8.54 -3.14
C ALA A 47 4.66 8.64 -3.53
N GLU A 48 5.55 8.74 -2.53
CA GLU A 48 7.00 8.72 -2.73
C GLU A 48 7.46 7.40 -3.36
N GLY A 49 6.99 6.26 -2.85
CA GLY A 49 7.31 4.94 -3.39
C GLY A 49 6.81 4.75 -4.83
N ALA A 50 5.58 5.18 -5.12
CA ALA A 50 5.02 5.16 -6.47
C ALA A 50 5.88 5.98 -7.45
N ARG A 51 6.29 7.20 -7.06
CA ARG A 51 7.13 8.06 -7.91
C ARG A 51 8.48 7.41 -8.21
N GLU A 52 9.15 6.84 -7.21
CA GLU A 52 10.44 6.19 -7.42
C GLU A 52 10.34 5.01 -8.39
N LEU A 53 9.29 4.18 -8.26
CA LEU A 53 9.04 3.08 -9.19
C LEU A 53 8.74 3.58 -10.60
N GLN A 54 7.94 4.65 -10.73
CA GLN A 54 7.64 5.29 -12.02
C GLN A 54 8.91 5.81 -12.70
N ASP A 55 9.83 6.42 -11.95
CA ASP A 55 11.10 6.93 -12.47
C ASP A 55 11.97 5.77 -13.02
N ILE A 56 11.98 4.62 -12.33
CA ILE A 56 12.67 3.42 -12.80
C ILE A 56 12.02 2.89 -14.08
N VAL A 57 10.69 2.81 -14.15
CA VAL A 57 9.98 2.38 -15.36
C VAL A 57 10.32 3.28 -16.55
N ALA A 58 10.31 4.60 -16.37
CA ALA A 58 10.69 5.54 -17.41
C ALA A 58 12.15 5.35 -17.87
N ARG A 59 13.08 5.14 -16.92
CA ARG A 59 14.49 4.87 -17.21
C ARG A 59 14.70 3.59 -18.02
N LEU A 60 13.85 2.59 -17.84
CA LEU A 60 13.84 1.34 -18.62
C LEU A 60 13.19 1.51 -20.01
N GLY A 61 12.72 2.71 -20.37
CA GLY A 61 12.01 2.98 -21.62
C GLY A 61 10.54 2.51 -21.61
N GLY A 62 10.01 2.13 -20.44
CA GLY A 62 8.61 1.77 -20.27
C GLY A 62 7.71 3.00 -20.09
N LYS A 63 6.40 2.78 -20.18
CA LYS A 63 5.39 3.77 -19.80
C LYS A 63 5.02 3.57 -18.33
N PRO A 64 5.32 4.53 -17.43
CA PRO A 64 4.95 4.43 -16.03
C PRO A 64 3.43 4.45 -15.89
N GLU A 65 2.89 3.57 -15.04
CA GLU A 65 1.47 3.66 -14.71
C GLU A 65 1.17 4.89 -13.86
N THR A 66 0.06 5.55 -14.15
CA THR A 66 -0.32 6.81 -13.47
C THR A 66 -1.60 6.72 -12.65
N GLY A 67 -2.39 5.65 -12.88
CA GLY A 67 -3.64 5.39 -12.17
C GLY A 67 -3.46 4.46 -10.97
N GLY A 68 -4.50 4.38 -10.13
CA GLY A 68 -4.74 3.20 -9.29
C GLY A 68 -5.79 2.32 -9.96
N SER A 69 -5.90 1.06 -9.54
CA SER A 69 -6.22 -0.09 -10.41
C SER A 69 -7.25 0.18 -11.53
N MET A 70 -6.80 0.15 -12.79
CA MET A 70 -7.64 -0.28 -13.93
C MET A 70 -7.21 -1.67 -14.44
N ALA A 71 -6.14 -2.28 -13.92
CA ALA A 71 -5.66 -3.59 -14.36
C ALA A 71 -5.41 -4.63 -13.25
N GLY A 72 -5.03 -4.25 -12.02
CA GLY A 72 -4.66 -5.21 -10.97
C GLY A 72 -5.82 -5.77 -10.13
N ALA A 73 -5.71 -7.04 -9.73
CA ALA A 73 -6.64 -7.84 -8.94
C ALA A 73 -7.01 -7.31 -7.52
N LEU A 74 -6.64 -6.08 -7.19
CA LEU A 74 -6.99 -5.34 -5.96
C LEU A 74 -8.41 -4.76 -5.98
N HIS A 75 -9.08 -4.76 -7.13
CA HIS A 75 -10.37 -4.09 -7.34
C HIS A 75 -11.53 -4.59 -6.44
N ARG A 76 -11.38 -5.72 -5.74
CA ARG A 76 -12.34 -6.19 -4.74
C ARG A 76 -12.04 -5.74 -3.31
N GLY A 77 -10.77 -5.49 -2.97
CA GLY A 77 -10.39 -5.06 -1.63
C GLY A 77 -10.94 -3.67 -1.30
N TRP A 78 -10.72 -2.69 -2.18
CA TRP A 78 -11.10 -1.29 -1.91
C TRP A 78 -12.60 -1.00 -1.98
N VAL A 79 -13.37 -1.77 -2.78
CA VAL A 79 -14.82 -1.58 -2.91
C VAL A 79 -15.56 -2.05 -1.66
N ASP A 80 -15.08 -3.11 -0.99
CA ASP A 80 -15.65 -3.60 0.27
C ASP A 80 -15.32 -2.69 1.48
N VAL A 81 -14.27 -1.86 1.39
CA VAL A 81 -13.97 -0.82 2.39
C VAL A 81 -15.11 0.17 2.52
N LYS A 82 -15.70 0.59 1.40
CA LYS A 82 -16.83 1.53 1.43
C LYS A 82 -18.08 0.95 2.09
N SER A 83 -18.27 -0.37 2.07
CA SER A 83 -19.44 -1.01 2.67
C SER A 83 -19.22 -1.41 4.14
N ALA A 84 -17.98 -1.76 4.52
CA ALA A 84 -17.62 -2.15 5.89
C ALA A 84 -17.48 -0.96 6.87
N VAL A 85 -17.29 0.28 6.37
CA VAL A 85 -17.24 1.51 7.19
C VAL A 85 -18.64 1.99 7.63
N THR A 86 -19.62 1.08 7.73
CA THR A 86 -20.90 1.33 8.41
C THR A 86 -20.69 1.25 9.94
N GLY A 87 -19.88 2.16 10.48
CA GLY A 87 -19.63 2.28 11.93
C GLY A 87 -18.62 3.34 12.37
N HIS A 88 -17.77 3.86 11.47
CA HIS A 88 -16.81 4.96 11.73
C HIS A 88 -15.99 4.80 13.04
N SER A 89 -15.65 3.57 13.42
CA SER A 89 -14.78 3.36 14.58
C SER A 89 -13.34 3.25 14.12
N ASP A 90 -12.42 3.92 14.83
CA ASP A 90 -11.00 3.91 14.50
C ASP A 90 -10.41 2.49 14.41
N HIS A 91 -10.91 1.56 15.24
CA HIS A 91 -10.59 0.13 15.13
C HIS A 91 -10.93 -0.46 13.75
N ALA A 92 -12.12 -0.17 13.22
CA ALA A 92 -12.55 -0.69 11.93
C ALA A 92 -11.73 -0.10 10.78
N ILE A 93 -11.36 1.18 10.89
CA ILE A 93 -10.47 1.86 9.94
C ILE A 93 -9.09 1.18 9.96
N LEU A 94 -8.51 0.96 11.15
CA LEU A 94 -7.22 0.29 11.31
C LEU A 94 -7.24 -1.15 10.77
N ALA A 95 -8.30 -1.92 11.06
CA ALA A 95 -8.45 -3.27 10.54
C ALA A 95 -8.48 -3.31 9.01
N GLU A 96 -9.10 -2.32 8.37
CA GLU A 96 -9.11 -2.24 6.92
C GLU A 96 -7.77 -1.81 6.34
N CYS A 97 -7.11 -0.83 6.96
CA CYS A 97 -5.74 -0.47 6.59
C CYS A 97 -4.80 -1.68 6.65
N GLU A 98 -4.91 -2.52 7.69
CA GLU A 98 -4.10 -3.75 7.80
C GLU A 98 -4.36 -4.74 6.68
N ARG A 99 -5.63 -4.95 6.29
CA ARG A 99 -5.97 -5.81 5.14
C ARG A 99 -5.36 -5.29 3.84
N GLY A 100 -5.38 -3.97 3.64
CA GLY A 100 -4.71 -3.31 2.51
C GLY A 100 -3.19 -3.54 2.54
N GLU A 101 -2.56 -3.40 3.71
CA GLU A 101 -1.13 -3.62 3.88
C GLU A 101 -0.72 -5.09 3.71
N ASP A 102 -1.56 -6.05 4.10
CA ASP A 102 -1.31 -7.46 3.82
C ASP A 102 -1.34 -7.77 2.31
N ALA A 103 -2.27 -7.15 1.58
CA ALA A 103 -2.28 -7.24 0.12
C ALA A 103 -1.02 -6.61 -0.49
N ALA A 104 -0.59 -5.44 0.01
CA ALA A 104 0.66 -4.82 -0.42
C ALA A 104 1.88 -5.73 -0.14
N LYS A 105 2.00 -6.29 1.08
CA LYS A 105 3.07 -7.25 1.43
C LYS A 105 3.12 -8.42 0.47
N LYS A 106 1.95 -8.97 0.09
CA LYS A 106 1.87 -10.06 -0.87
C LYS A 106 2.39 -9.62 -2.25
N ASN A 107 1.93 -8.49 -2.78
CA ASN A 107 2.36 -8.00 -4.09
C ASN A 107 3.87 -7.72 -4.16
N TYR A 108 4.43 -7.09 -3.12
CA TYR A 108 5.88 -6.87 -3.03
C TYR A 108 6.66 -8.18 -2.94
N ARG A 109 6.18 -9.17 -2.18
CA ARG A 109 6.81 -10.49 -2.12
C ARG A 109 6.79 -11.18 -3.48
N GLU A 110 5.64 -11.18 -4.15
CA GLU A 110 5.51 -11.77 -5.50
C GLU A 110 6.40 -11.08 -6.54
N ALA A 111 6.64 -9.77 -6.39
CA ALA A 111 7.60 -9.03 -7.22
C ALA A 111 9.05 -9.44 -6.94
N LEU A 112 9.41 -9.65 -5.66
CA LEU A 112 10.74 -10.11 -5.24
C LEU A 112 11.03 -11.55 -5.67
N ASP A 113 10.00 -12.38 -5.85
CA ASP A 113 10.14 -13.74 -6.40
C ASP A 113 10.45 -13.73 -7.91
N LYS A 114 10.34 -12.58 -8.60
CA LYS A 114 10.72 -12.45 -10.01
C LYS A 114 12.21 -12.21 -10.16
N ASP A 115 12.73 -12.52 -11.35
CA ASP A 115 14.12 -12.21 -11.71
C ASP A 115 14.25 -10.71 -12.03
N LEU A 116 14.58 -9.91 -11.01
CA LEU A 116 14.81 -8.47 -11.10
C LEU A 116 16.33 -8.16 -11.12
N PRO A 117 16.78 -7.19 -11.93
CA PRO A 117 18.14 -6.65 -11.84
C PRO A 117 18.48 -6.22 -10.42
N ALA A 118 19.74 -6.39 -10.00
CA ALA A 118 20.16 -6.22 -8.61
C ALA A 118 19.86 -4.80 -8.05
N ASP A 119 20.02 -3.76 -8.86
CA ASP A 119 19.73 -2.37 -8.48
C ASP A 119 18.23 -2.15 -8.25
N ILE A 120 17.39 -2.76 -9.09
CA ILE A 120 15.92 -2.67 -8.97
C ILE A 120 15.42 -3.51 -7.79
N ARG A 121 15.95 -4.73 -7.63
CA ARG A 121 15.65 -5.60 -6.49
C ARG A 121 15.90 -4.88 -5.17
N ALA A 122 17.03 -4.19 -5.04
CA ALA A 122 17.37 -3.44 -3.82
C ALA A 122 16.32 -2.35 -3.48
N VAL A 123 15.76 -1.67 -4.50
CA VAL A 123 14.68 -0.69 -4.29
C VAL A 123 13.40 -1.39 -3.81
N VAL A 124 13.00 -2.47 -4.48
CA VAL A 124 11.79 -3.24 -4.12
C VAL A 124 11.91 -3.84 -2.72
N GLU A 125 13.08 -4.37 -2.34
CA GLU A 125 13.34 -4.90 -0.98
C GLU A 125 13.22 -3.79 0.07
N ARG A 126 13.82 -2.63 -0.18
CA ARG A 126 13.74 -1.48 0.74
C ARG A 126 12.30 -1.01 0.93
N GLN A 127 11.54 -0.90 -0.14
CA GLN A 127 10.12 -0.54 -0.06
C GLN A 127 9.31 -1.63 0.65
N TYR A 128 9.59 -2.92 0.38
CA TYR A 128 8.93 -4.05 1.05
C TYR A 128 9.12 -4.02 2.57
N GLN A 129 10.34 -3.75 3.06
CA GLN A 129 10.58 -3.59 4.50
C GLN A 129 9.73 -2.46 5.08
N GLY A 130 9.61 -1.33 4.37
CA GLY A 130 8.73 -0.23 4.78
C GLY A 130 7.24 -0.63 4.87
N VAL A 131 6.76 -1.48 3.96
CA VAL A 131 5.39 -2.03 4.02
C VAL A 131 5.24 -2.98 5.23
N VAL A 132 6.22 -3.83 5.49
CA VAL A 132 6.19 -4.74 6.66
C VAL A 132 6.16 -3.96 7.97
N GLU A 133 7.02 -2.96 8.13
CA GLU A 133 7.03 -2.09 9.31
C GLU A 133 5.71 -1.31 9.48
N ASN A 134 5.12 -0.85 8.36
CA ASN A 134 3.84 -0.16 8.41
C ASN A 134 2.70 -1.09 8.81
N HIS A 135 2.61 -2.26 8.19
CA HIS A 135 1.65 -3.30 8.53
C HIS A 135 1.69 -3.61 10.04
N ASP A 136 2.88 -3.88 10.59
CA ASP A 136 3.02 -4.23 12.00
C ASP A 136 2.57 -3.09 12.92
N ARG A 137 2.90 -1.84 12.57
CA ARG A 137 2.41 -0.67 13.30
C ARG A 137 0.88 -0.54 13.27
N ILE A 138 0.25 -0.76 12.11
CA ILE A 138 -1.21 -0.67 11.96
C ILE A 138 -1.89 -1.80 12.75
N ARG A 139 -1.37 -3.03 12.69
CA ARG A 139 -1.83 -4.17 13.48
C ARG A 139 -1.76 -3.87 14.98
N ASP A 140 -0.61 -3.39 15.46
CA ASP A 140 -0.42 -3.12 16.89
C ASP A 140 -1.37 -2.01 17.38
N LEU A 141 -1.63 -0.98 16.55
CA LEU A 141 -2.63 0.05 16.85
C LEU A 141 -4.05 -0.52 16.85
N ARG A 142 -4.41 -1.37 15.87
CA ARG A 142 -5.72 -2.04 15.85
C ARG A 142 -5.94 -2.80 17.16
N ASP A 143 -4.95 -3.58 17.59
CA ASP A 143 -5.05 -4.41 18.80
C ASP A 143 -5.22 -3.54 20.07
N GLN A 144 -4.52 -2.41 20.15
CA GLN A 144 -4.70 -1.43 21.23
C GLN A 144 -6.14 -0.87 21.27
N TYR A 145 -6.70 -0.53 20.11
CA TYR A 145 -8.07 -0.02 20.00
C TYR A 145 -9.14 -1.08 20.23
N ALA A 146 -8.81 -2.37 20.03
CA ALA A 146 -9.68 -3.48 20.41
C ALA A 146 -9.73 -3.64 21.93
N ALA A 147 -8.56 -3.62 22.58
CA ALA A 147 -8.42 -3.76 24.04
C ALA A 147 -8.99 -2.58 24.83
N ALA A 148 -8.98 -1.36 24.26
CA ALA A 148 -9.58 -0.18 24.91
C ALA A 148 -11.12 -0.20 24.95
N LYS A 149 -11.77 -1.14 24.22
CA LYS A 149 -13.24 -1.32 24.20
C LYS A 149 -13.76 -2.42 25.12
N SER A 150 -12.87 -3.20 25.75
CA SER A 150 -13.18 -4.25 26.73
C SER A 150 -13.04 -3.73 28.15
#